data_AF-A0A956LIM7-F1
#
_entry.id   AF-A0A956LIM7-F1
#
_cell.length_a   1.000
_cell.length_b   1.000
_cell.length_c   1.000
_cell.angle_alpha   90.00
_cell.angle_beta   90.00
_cell.angle_gamma   90.00
#
_symmetry.space_group_name_H-M   'P 1'
#
loop_
_entity.id
_entity.type
_entity.pdbx_description
1 polymer ?
#
loop_
_entity_poly.entity_id
_entity_poly.type
_entity_poly.pdbx_seq_one_letter_code
_entity_poly.pdbx_strand_id
1 'polypeptide(L)'
;DGSGWRAFRYKPFLGTFWPTNGSADDVMIRLPDAFRQAADGAPSRAIYQINLAILEAAIAGDPAAGDELRWPTEALDETAAGVDLDGDGALTRGAVTLAGLPVSYVGGAAGWPVRRGVYPEGAEFLHSVRYLDPDAPSLIAPRMKELRYAKKVKELDRWAMIQAYERERDEKDEGRLPVYTGSPLVGLRNAFGWQLQGFIEDEAGRLRLQTHEEHLFCMGCHSTIGVTVDQTFAFARKLPGARGWAYQDLAGVPDVPQLGHARPEALVYFTRAGAGDEFRSNDELLARFFPNGQLDEREVLRAAPGGDLDLRYLVTPSRARALALNRAAMVRARHQDYIHGRDPVLAPARNVHQVIENGSTGLAEQGRTYLDGRLRLDWRGVEL
;
A
#
# COMPACT_ATOMS: atom_id res chain seq x y z
N ASP A 1 3.44 12.01 -19.65
CA ASP A 1 3.36 11.15 -20.85
C ASP A 1 1.93 11.08 -21.43
N GLY A 2 0.91 11.66 -20.79
CA GLY A 2 -0.48 11.60 -21.26
C GLY A 2 -1.21 10.30 -20.90
N SER A 3 -0.54 9.35 -20.23
CA SER A 3 -1.13 8.05 -19.88
C SER A 3 -2.20 8.15 -18.77
N GLY A 4 -2.15 9.24 -18.00
CA GLY A 4 -2.96 9.45 -16.80
C GLY A 4 -2.45 8.74 -15.56
N TRP A 5 -1.40 7.93 -15.66
CA TRP A 5 -0.78 7.33 -14.49
C TRP A 5 -0.07 8.39 -13.67
N ARG A 6 -0.26 8.32 -12.35
CA ARG A 6 0.44 9.17 -11.42
C ARG A 6 1.04 8.34 -10.30
N ALA A 7 2.37 8.37 -10.22
CA ALA A 7 3.11 7.76 -9.12
C ALA A 7 2.86 8.53 -7.82
N PHE A 8 2.88 7.82 -6.70
CA PHE A 8 2.82 8.43 -5.39
C PHE A 8 3.78 7.78 -4.40
N ARG A 9 4.27 8.58 -3.46
CA ARG A 9 5.09 8.14 -2.32
C ARG A 9 4.20 7.76 -1.16
N TYR A 10 4.54 6.67 -0.50
CA TYR A 10 3.81 6.16 0.66
C TYR A 10 4.77 5.52 1.65
N LYS A 11 4.35 5.42 2.90
CA LYS A 11 5.04 4.58 3.87
C LYS A 11 4.64 3.11 3.64
N PRO A 12 5.56 2.20 3.29
CA PRO A 12 5.21 0.80 3.00
C PRO A 12 4.53 0.12 4.19
N PHE A 13 3.65 -0.84 3.91
CA PHE A 13 3.04 -1.65 4.97
C PHE A 13 4.10 -2.55 5.62
N LEU A 14 3.96 -2.79 6.92
CA LEU A 14 4.92 -3.49 7.77
C LEU A 14 5.27 -4.88 7.22
N GLY A 15 6.54 -5.27 7.26
CA GLY A 15 7.01 -6.61 6.84
C GLY A 15 6.94 -6.91 5.34
N THR A 16 6.29 -6.05 4.53
CA THR A 16 6.06 -6.29 3.10
C THR A 16 7.23 -5.85 2.21
N PHE A 17 7.03 -4.90 1.29
CA PHE A 17 8.02 -4.42 0.31
C PHE A 17 9.09 -3.53 0.96
N TRP A 18 9.63 -3.96 2.09
CA TRP A 18 10.77 -3.36 2.75
C TRP A 18 12.05 -3.79 2.03
N PRO A 19 12.91 -2.85 1.61
CA PRO A 19 14.16 -3.19 0.92
C PRO A 19 15.00 -4.23 1.67
N THR A 20 15.02 -4.18 3.00
CA THR A 20 15.77 -5.13 3.84
C THR A 20 15.25 -6.58 3.77
N ASN A 21 14.02 -6.77 3.29
CA ASN A 21 13.39 -8.07 3.02
C ASN A 21 13.45 -8.46 1.54
N GLY A 22 14.13 -7.65 0.71
CA GLY A 22 14.62 -8.07 -0.60
C GLY A 22 13.93 -7.47 -1.80
N SER A 23 12.89 -6.66 -1.62
CA SER A 23 12.19 -6.00 -2.71
C SER A 23 11.97 -4.52 -2.40
N ALA A 24 12.03 -3.70 -3.44
CA ALA A 24 11.53 -2.33 -3.41
C ALA A 24 10.40 -2.23 -4.43
N ASP A 25 9.48 -1.29 -4.24
CA ASP A 25 8.28 -1.16 -5.06
C ASP A 25 7.96 0.29 -5.40
N ASP A 26 7.10 0.46 -6.41
CA ASP A 26 6.47 1.72 -6.80
C ASP A 26 5.01 1.45 -7.09
N VAL A 27 4.13 2.39 -6.74
CA VAL A 27 2.71 2.33 -7.07
C VAL A 27 2.28 3.60 -7.80
N MET A 28 1.46 3.40 -8.82
CA MET A 28 0.79 4.45 -9.58
C MET A 28 -0.72 4.24 -9.53
N ILE A 29 -1.46 5.34 -9.55
CA ILE A 29 -2.91 5.35 -9.65
C ILE A 29 -3.34 6.01 -10.96
N ARG A 30 -4.45 5.53 -11.53
CA ARG A 30 -5.16 6.20 -12.61
C ARG A 30 -6.66 6.18 -12.35
N LEU A 31 -7.32 7.31 -12.60
CA LEU A 31 -8.79 7.40 -12.59
C LEU A 31 -9.37 7.39 -14.01
N PRO A 32 -10.66 7.01 -14.17
CA PRO A 32 -11.34 7.03 -15.47
C PRO A 32 -11.29 8.39 -16.18
N ASP A 33 -11.55 8.40 -17.49
CA ASP A 33 -11.54 9.63 -18.31
C ASP A 33 -12.39 10.76 -17.75
N ALA A 34 -13.60 10.45 -17.26
CA ALA A 34 -14.51 11.45 -16.67
C ALA A 34 -13.86 12.24 -15.52
N PHE A 35 -13.00 11.61 -14.73
CA PHE A 35 -12.28 12.24 -13.60
C PHE A 35 -11.14 13.15 -14.07
N ARG A 36 -10.81 13.12 -15.36
CA ARG A 36 -9.69 13.82 -15.99
C ARG A 36 -10.15 14.86 -17.01
N GLN A 37 -11.46 15.13 -17.07
CA GLN A 37 -12.10 16.00 -18.04
C GLN A 37 -12.86 17.12 -17.34
N ALA A 38 -12.90 18.31 -17.95
CA ALA A 38 -13.81 19.37 -17.58
C ALA A 38 -15.27 18.98 -17.85
N ALA A 39 -16.21 19.80 -17.42
CA ALA A 39 -17.65 19.53 -17.56
C ALA A 39 -18.12 19.40 -19.03
N ASP A 40 -17.38 19.99 -19.97
CA ASP A 40 -17.60 19.90 -21.42
C ASP A 40 -16.95 18.66 -22.07
N GLY A 41 -16.27 17.81 -21.29
CA GLY A 41 -15.56 16.62 -21.76
C GLY A 41 -14.13 16.88 -22.24
N ALA A 42 -13.64 18.12 -22.23
CA ALA A 42 -12.27 18.44 -22.62
C ALA A 42 -11.27 17.93 -21.57
N PRO A 43 -10.13 17.32 -21.94
CA PRO A 43 -9.10 16.91 -20.98
C PRO A 43 -8.61 18.08 -20.12
N SER A 44 -8.58 17.90 -18.81
CA SER A 44 -8.16 18.93 -17.84
C SER A 44 -7.29 18.35 -16.74
N ARG A 45 -6.02 18.78 -16.71
CA ARG A 45 -5.07 18.39 -15.67
C ARG A 45 -5.46 18.92 -14.29
N ALA A 46 -5.99 20.15 -14.24
CA ALA A 46 -6.44 20.77 -12.99
C ALA A 46 -7.57 19.96 -12.35
N ILE A 47 -8.58 19.58 -13.14
CA ILE A 47 -9.67 18.69 -12.67
C ILE A 47 -9.12 17.35 -12.19
N TYR A 48 -8.16 16.77 -12.90
CA TYR A 48 -7.59 15.51 -12.48
C TYR A 48 -6.85 15.61 -11.13
N GLN A 49 -6.07 16.67 -10.92
CA GLN A 49 -5.39 16.93 -9.65
C GLN A 49 -6.40 17.07 -8.50
N ILE A 50 -7.50 17.81 -8.72
CA ILE A 50 -8.56 17.99 -7.73
C ILE A 50 -9.23 16.65 -7.40
N ASN A 51 -9.62 15.86 -8.41
CA ASN A 51 -10.27 14.57 -8.20
C ASN A 51 -9.36 13.56 -7.49
N LEU A 52 -8.05 13.58 -7.78
CA LEU A 52 -7.08 12.77 -7.04
C LEU A 52 -6.92 13.24 -5.58
N ALA A 53 -6.94 14.54 -5.32
CA ALA A 53 -6.88 15.09 -3.96
C ALA A 53 -8.14 14.73 -3.13
N ILE A 54 -9.32 14.82 -3.74
CA ILE A 54 -10.59 14.37 -3.14
C ILE A 54 -10.51 12.87 -2.80
N LEU A 55 -10.06 12.04 -3.75
CA LEU A 55 -9.91 10.61 -3.51
C LEU A 55 -8.88 10.31 -2.42
N GLU A 56 -7.74 11.00 -2.43
CA GLU A 56 -6.71 10.88 -1.39
C GLU A 56 -7.28 11.17 -0.01
N ALA A 57 -7.98 12.29 0.15
CA ALA A 57 -8.62 12.65 1.40
C ALA A 57 -9.68 11.62 1.83
N ALA A 58 -10.46 11.07 0.88
CA ALA A 58 -11.46 10.04 1.15
C ALA A 58 -10.86 8.69 1.56
N ILE A 59 -9.67 8.35 1.06
CA ILE A 59 -9.00 7.07 1.30
C ILE A 59 -8.04 7.14 2.49
N ALA A 60 -7.15 8.12 2.53
CA ALA A 60 -6.08 8.25 3.54
C ALA A 60 -6.50 9.08 4.76
N GLY A 61 -7.45 10.00 4.61
CA GLY A 61 -7.96 10.84 5.69
C GLY A 61 -8.69 10.06 6.79
N ASP A 62 -8.75 10.65 7.98
CA ASP A 62 -9.46 10.05 9.12
C ASP A 62 -10.96 9.90 8.77
N PRO A 63 -11.50 8.66 8.75
CA PRO A 63 -12.90 8.45 8.46
C PRO A 63 -13.84 9.06 9.51
N ALA A 64 -13.36 9.29 10.74
CA ALA A 64 -14.15 9.87 11.83
C ALA A 64 -14.20 11.40 11.79
N ALA A 65 -13.34 12.08 11.01
CA ALA A 65 -13.26 13.54 10.99
C ALA A 65 -14.48 14.23 10.37
N GLY A 66 -15.31 13.53 9.59
CA GLY A 66 -16.48 14.14 8.96
C GLY A 66 -16.15 15.44 8.20
N ASP A 67 -16.96 16.46 8.38
CA ASP A 67 -16.81 17.78 7.73
C ASP A 67 -15.66 18.61 8.32
N GLU A 68 -15.14 18.21 9.48
CA GLU A 68 -13.97 18.84 10.13
C GLU A 68 -12.65 18.40 9.49
N LEU A 69 -12.67 17.47 8.54
CA LEU A 69 -11.47 17.03 7.81
C LEU A 69 -10.74 18.24 7.22
N ARG A 70 -9.43 18.30 7.43
CA ARG A 70 -8.50 19.18 6.73
C ARG A 70 -7.38 18.32 6.19
N TRP A 71 -7.27 18.23 4.87
CA TRP A 71 -6.30 17.35 4.22
C TRP A 71 -5.28 18.16 3.40
N PRO A 72 -3.96 18.03 3.64
CA PRO A 72 -2.96 18.72 2.84
C PRO A 72 -2.92 18.19 1.40
N THR A 73 -2.86 19.10 0.43
CA THR A 73 -2.84 18.79 -1.01
C THR A 73 -1.60 19.40 -1.68
N GLU A 74 -1.40 19.09 -2.96
CA GLU A 74 -0.62 20.00 -3.81
C GLU A 74 -1.42 21.29 -4.08
N ALA A 75 -0.81 22.29 -4.72
CA ALA A 75 -1.53 23.48 -5.16
C ALA A 75 -2.63 23.11 -6.18
N LEU A 76 -3.90 23.33 -5.82
CA LEU A 76 -5.08 23.07 -6.64
C LEU A 76 -5.63 24.37 -7.25
N ASP A 77 -6.24 24.25 -8.43
CA ASP A 77 -6.89 25.36 -9.13
C ASP A 77 -8.41 25.27 -8.95
N GLU A 78 -8.94 25.95 -7.94
CA GLU A 78 -10.37 25.97 -7.61
C GLU A 78 -11.20 26.61 -8.72
N THR A 79 -10.61 27.57 -9.45
CA THR A 79 -11.27 28.24 -10.57
C THR A 79 -11.59 27.27 -11.71
N ALA A 80 -10.83 26.18 -11.84
CA ALA A 80 -11.10 25.14 -12.83
C ALA A 80 -12.31 24.27 -12.48
N ALA A 81 -12.60 24.09 -11.19
CA ALA A 81 -13.75 23.31 -10.71
C ALA A 81 -14.97 24.17 -10.38
N GLY A 82 -14.78 25.46 -10.10
CA GLY A 82 -15.83 26.34 -9.58
C GLY A 82 -16.25 25.97 -8.16
N VAL A 83 -15.35 25.35 -7.39
CA VAL A 83 -15.58 24.87 -6.02
C VAL A 83 -14.49 25.42 -5.13
N ASP A 84 -14.90 26.04 -4.02
CA ASP A 84 -14.03 26.44 -2.92
C ASP A 84 -13.62 25.17 -2.15
N LEU A 85 -12.38 24.72 -2.37
CA LEU A 85 -11.85 23.45 -1.89
C LEU A 85 -11.28 23.60 -0.48
N ASP A 86 -10.71 24.76 -0.14
CA ASP A 86 -10.14 25.01 1.19
C ASP A 86 -11.10 25.68 2.19
N GLY A 87 -12.24 26.17 1.70
CA GLY A 87 -13.34 26.72 2.49
C GLY A 87 -13.10 28.15 2.96
N ASP A 88 -12.22 28.91 2.29
CA ASP A 88 -11.89 30.29 2.66
C ASP A 88 -12.87 31.34 2.11
N GLY A 89 -13.81 30.92 1.25
CA GLY A 89 -14.83 31.77 0.64
C GLY A 89 -14.41 32.42 -0.68
N ALA A 90 -13.22 32.12 -1.21
CA ALA A 90 -12.71 32.59 -2.49
C ALA A 90 -12.36 31.41 -3.41
N LEU A 91 -12.34 31.66 -4.73
CA LEU A 91 -11.81 30.69 -5.69
C LEU A 91 -10.40 31.12 -6.07
N THR A 92 -9.42 30.34 -5.66
CA THR A 92 -8.01 30.65 -5.84
C THR A 92 -7.31 29.65 -6.75
N ARG A 93 -6.15 30.08 -7.26
CA ARG A 93 -5.18 29.19 -7.91
C ARG A 93 -4.06 28.97 -6.92
N GLY A 94 -4.11 27.86 -6.19
CA GLY A 94 -3.09 27.53 -5.21
C GLY A 94 -3.59 27.05 -3.85
N ALA A 95 -4.86 26.64 -3.72
CA ALA A 95 -5.34 25.99 -2.52
C ALA A 95 -4.49 24.75 -2.21
N VAL A 96 -3.89 24.71 -1.02
CA VAL A 96 -3.00 23.61 -0.56
C VAL A 96 -3.64 22.74 0.52
N THR A 97 -4.92 22.98 0.82
CA THR A 97 -5.71 22.23 1.78
C THR A 97 -7.06 21.91 1.16
N LEU A 98 -7.58 20.72 1.45
CA LEU A 98 -8.97 20.36 1.20
C LEU A 98 -9.74 20.38 2.52
N ALA A 99 -10.80 21.18 2.59
CA ALA A 99 -11.71 21.27 3.72
C ALA A 99 -12.95 20.39 3.51
N GLY A 100 -13.07 19.36 4.36
CA GLY A 100 -14.12 18.37 4.23
C GLY A 100 -13.95 17.49 2.99
N LEU A 101 -14.99 16.73 2.66
CA LEU A 101 -15.10 16.05 1.37
C LEU A 101 -16.32 16.62 0.64
N PRO A 102 -16.21 16.95 -0.66
CA PRO A 102 -17.38 17.32 -1.44
C PRO A 102 -18.31 16.12 -1.58
N VAL A 103 -19.59 16.38 -1.87
CA VAL A 103 -20.61 15.34 -2.06
C VAL A 103 -20.28 14.46 -3.28
N SER A 104 -19.72 15.07 -4.33
CA SER A 104 -19.31 14.42 -5.57
C SER A 104 -17.95 14.91 -6.05
N TYR A 105 -17.37 14.18 -7.00
CA TYR A 105 -16.18 14.62 -7.74
C TYR A 105 -16.48 15.83 -8.63
N VAL A 106 -15.48 16.40 -9.30
CA VAL A 106 -15.62 17.61 -10.13
C VAL A 106 -15.38 17.33 -11.62
N GLY A 107 -15.79 18.29 -12.46
CA GLY A 107 -15.68 18.20 -13.92
C GLY A 107 -16.59 17.12 -14.51
N GLY A 108 -16.07 16.33 -15.44
CA GLY A 108 -16.81 15.24 -16.08
C GLY A 108 -17.29 14.14 -15.11
N ALA A 109 -16.71 14.09 -13.90
CA ALA A 109 -17.09 13.15 -12.84
C ALA A 109 -18.11 13.73 -11.83
N ALA A 110 -18.75 14.87 -12.11
CA ALA A 110 -19.70 15.52 -11.19
C ALA A 110 -20.88 14.64 -10.71
N GLY A 111 -21.24 13.60 -11.48
CA GLY A 111 -22.27 12.62 -11.11
C GLY A 111 -21.79 11.49 -10.20
N TRP A 112 -20.50 11.38 -9.90
CA TRP A 112 -19.95 10.32 -9.06
C TRP A 112 -19.88 10.77 -7.60
N PRO A 113 -20.54 10.07 -6.65
CA PRO A 113 -20.48 10.43 -5.24
C PRO A 113 -19.10 10.13 -4.65
N VAL A 114 -18.64 10.99 -3.74
CA VAL A 114 -17.45 10.71 -2.94
C VAL A 114 -17.85 9.82 -1.76
N ARG A 115 -17.15 8.69 -1.59
CA ARG A 115 -17.40 7.75 -0.50
C ARG A 115 -16.13 7.49 0.27
N ARG A 116 -16.17 7.70 1.58
CA ARG A 116 -15.01 7.48 2.46
C ARG A 116 -14.59 6.01 2.41
N GLY A 117 -13.29 5.80 2.17
CA GLY A 117 -12.68 4.48 2.17
C GLY A 117 -13.10 3.57 1.02
N VAL A 118 -13.69 4.09 -0.07
CA VAL A 118 -14.05 3.29 -1.24
C VAL A 118 -13.59 3.99 -2.52
N TYR A 119 -12.97 3.25 -3.44
CA TYR A 119 -12.57 3.81 -4.73
C TYR A 119 -13.74 3.83 -5.72
N PRO A 120 -13.80 4.84 -6.60
CA PRO A 120 -14.80 4.86 -7.67
C PRO A 120 -14.58 3.71 -8.65
N GLU A 121 -15.66 3.23 -9.27
CA GLU A 121 -15.54 2.27 -10.36
C GLU A 121 -14.61 2.79 -11.47
N GLY A 122 -13.76 1.90 -11.96
CA GLY A 122 -12.76 2.18 -12.98
C GLY A 122 -11.44 2.75 -12.46
N ALA A 123 -11.28 2.98 -11.15
CA ALA A 123 -9.97 3.28 -10.58
C ALA A 123 -8.98 2.13 -10.83
N GLU A 124 -7.75 2.48 -11.18
CA GLU A 124 -6.71 1.54 -11.57
C GLU A 124 -5.43 1.78 -10.75
N PHE A 125 -4.73 0.69 -10.45
CA PHE A 125 -3.41 0.69 -9.84
C PHE A 125 -2.42 -0.07 -10.70
N LEU A 126 -1.21 0.47 -10.79
CA LEU A 126 -0.05 -0.21 -11.33
C LEU A 126 1.01 -0.28 -10.23
N HIS A 127 1.48 -1.48 -9.93
CA HIS A 127 2.43 -1.73 -8.86
C HIS A 127 3.61 -2.52 -9.42
N SER A 128 4.79 -1.92 -9.46
CA SER A 128 6.02 -2.62 -9.86
C SER A 128 6.79 -3.07 -8.63
N VAL A 129 7.21 -4.34 -8.61
CA VAL A 129 8.15 -4.88 -7.62
C VAL A 129 9.48 -5.07 -8.30
N ARG A 130 10.56 -4.55 -7.71
CA ARG A 130 11.86 -4.40 -8.36
C ARG A 130 12.99 -4.99 -7.54
N TYR A 131 14.10 -5.23 -8.22
CA TYR A 131 15.37 -5.55 -7.57
C TYR A 131 15.90 -4.33 -6.79
N LEU A 132 16.81 -4.60 -5.87
CA LEU A 132 17.46 -3.56 -5.08
C LEU A 132 18.67 -3.01 -5.83
N ASP A 133 18.82 -1.69 -5.90
CA ASP A 133 20.05 -1.06 -6.36
C ASP A 133 20.72 -0.31 -5.20
N PRO A 134 21.68 -0.93 -4.50
CA PRO A 134 22.30 -0.32 -3.32
C PRO A 134 23.14 0.93 -3.65
N ASP A 135 23.41 1.18 -4.94
CA ASP A 135 24.17 2.34 -5.40
C ASP A 135 23.22 3.47 -5.88
N ALA A 136 21.90 3.22 -5.97
CA ALA A 136 20.88 4.21 -6.28
C ALA A 136 20.27 4.83 -5.00
N PRO A 137 19.99 6.15 -4.97
CA PRO A 137 19.44 6.81 -3.78
C PRO A 137 18.12 6.22 -3.26
N SER A 138 17.22 5.78 -4.16
CA SER A 138 15.92 5.19 -3.80
C SER A 138 15.99 3.69 -3.51
N LEU A 139 17.15 3.05 -3.73
CA LEU A 139 17.34 1.59 -3.72
C LEU A 139 16.55 0.82 -4.79
N ILE A 140 15.90 1.52 -5.72
CA ILE A 140 15.04 0.90 -6.74
C ILE A 140 15.84 0.66 -8.02
N ALA A 141 15.99 -0.61 -8.41
CA ALA A 141 16.63 -0.95 -9.68
C ALA A 141 15.69 -0.72 -10.89
N PRO A 142 16.24 -0.45 -12.09
CA PRO A 142 15.46 -0.44 -13.32
C PRO A 142 14.78 -1.79 -13.63
N ARG A 143 15.37 -2.91 -13.20
CA ARG A 143 14.89 -4.27 -13.46
C ARG A 143 13.71 -4.62 -12.54
N MET A 144 12.60 -5.02 -13.14
CA MET A 144 11.41 -5.50 -12.43
C MET A 144 11.48 -7.01 -12.17
N LYS A 145 10.97 -7.41 -11.01
CA LYS A 145 10.65 -8.81 -10.68
C LYS A 145 9.21 -9.13 -11.03
N GLU A 146 8.31 -8.19 -10.74
CA GLU A 146 6.88 -8.33 -10.98
C GLU A 146 6.27 -6.99 -11.39
N LEU A 147 5.17 -7.08 -12.13
CA LEU A 147 4.26 -5.98 -12.39
C LEU A 147 2.85 -6.45 -12.08
N ARG A 148 2.14 -5.70 -11.24
CA ARG A 148 0.79 -6.02 -10.81
C ARG A 148 -0.12 -4.88 -11.21
N TYR A 149 -1.21 -5.23 -11.86
CA TYR A 149 -2.23 -4.31 -12.31
C TYR A 149 -3.54 -4.65 -11.61
N ALA A 150 -4.22 -3.64 -11.08
CA ALA A 150 -5.52 -3.81 -10.45
C ALA A 150 -6.50 -2.77 -11.00
N LYS A 151 -7.76 -3.17 -11.19
CA LYS A 151 -8.85 -2.29 -11.60
C LYS A 151 -10.08 -2.54 -10.75
N LYS A 152 -10.71 -1.46 -10.27
CA LYS A 152 -12.02 -1.52 -9.64
C LYS A 152 -13.05 -1.70 -10.75
N VAL A 153 -13.51 -2.93 -10.97
CA VAL A 153 -14.48 -3.27 -12.03
C VAL A 153 -15.92 -3.28 -11.55
N LYS A 154 -16.13 -3.20 -10.23
CA LYS A 154 -17.45 -3.06 -9.64
C LYS A 154 -17.35 -2.25 -8.36
N GLU A 155 -18.15 -1.21 -8.28
CA GLU A 155 -18.38 -0.49 -7.04
C GLU A 155 -19.41 -1.23 -6.18
N LEU A 156 -19.12 -1.42 -4.87
CA LEU A 156 -20.05 -2.07 -3.94
C LEU A 156 -20.66 -1.03 -2.99
N ASP A 157 -21.95 -1.20 -2.70
CA ASP A 157 -22.60 -0.53 -1.59
C ASP A 157 -22.25 -1.20 -0.25
N ARG A 158 -22.71 -0.59 0.85
CA ARG A 158 -22.41 -1.06 2.20
C ARG A 158 -22.94 -2.47 2.47
N TRP A 159 -24.14 -2.80 1.97
CA TRP A 159 -24.77 -4.10 2.23
C TRP A 159 -24.07 -5.22 1.47
N ALA A 160 -23.70 -4.97 0.22
CA ALA A 160 -22.91 -5.91 -0.57
C ALA A 160 -21.54 -6.18 0.05
N MET A 161 -20.88 -5.17 0.63
CA MET A 161 -19.62 -5.36 1.36
C MET A 161 -19.80 -6.18 2.64
N ILE A 162 -20.83 -5.90 3.44
CA ILE A 162 -21.15 -6.68 4.66
C ILE A 162 -21.41 -8.15 4.28
N GLN A 163 -22.28 -8.38 3.30
CA GLN A 163 -22.59 -9.73 2.82
C GLN A 163 -21.34 -10.47 2.30
N ALA A 164 -20.42 -9.77 1.63
CA ALA A 164 -19.17 -10.37 1.16
C ALA A 164 -18.28 -10.84 2.32
N TYR A 165 -18.21 -10.07 3.41
CA TYR A 165 -17.49 -10.47 4.62
C TYR A 165 -18.18 -11.60 5.37
N GLU A 166 -19.50 -11.55 5.51
CA GLU A 166 -20.28 -12.61 6.19
C GLU A 166 -20.14 -13.94 5.46
N ARG A 167 -20.33 -13.95 4.14
CA ARG A 167 -20.17 -15.17 3.33
C ARG A 167 -18.77 -15.75 3.43
N GLU A 168 -17.74 -14.91 3.44
CA GLU A 168 -16.37 -15.37 3.55
C GLU A 168 -16.06 -15.98 4.91
N ARG A 169 -16.66 -15.43 5.98
CA ARG A 169 -16.58 -15.99 7.32
C ARG A 169 -17.27 -17.36 7.38
N ASP A 170 -18.48 -17.47 6.84
CA ASP A 170 -19.21 -18.75 6.78
C ASP A 170 -18.43 -19.80 5.98
N GLU A 171 -17.84 -19.40 4.85
CA GLU A 171 -16.95 -20.25 4.04
C GLU A 171 -15.76 -20.78 4.84
N LYS A 172 -15.10 -19.92 5.61
CA LYS A 172 -13.98 -20.32 6.48
C LYS A 172 -14.44 -21.26 7.60
N ASP A 173 -15.57 -20.97 8.23
CA ASP A 173 -16.14 -21.80 9.30
C ASP A 173 -16.51 -23.21 8.78
N GLU A 174 -16.92 -23.31 7.51
CA GLU A 174 -17.18 -24.57 6.80
C GLU A 174 -15.91 -25.23 6.21
N GLY A 175 -14.73 -24.61 6.35
CA GLY A 175 -13.47 -25.13 5.79
C GLY A 175 -13.38 -25.04 4.26
N ARG A 176 -14.20 -24.20 3.62
CA ARG A 176 -14.16 -23.97 2.18
C ARG A 176 -12.96 -23.09 1.80
N LEU A 177 -12.31 -23.45 0.70
CA LEU A 177 -11.24 -22.64 0.11
C LEU A 177 -11.86 -21.46 -0.68
N PRO A 178 -11.19 -20.29 -0.70
CA PRO A 178 -11.66 -19.15 -1.48
C PRO A 178 -11.62 -19.46 -2.97
N VAL A 179 -12.65 -19.03 -3.69
CA VAL A 179 -12.76 -19.17 -5.15
C VAL A 179 -12.82 -17.80 -5.79
N TYR A 180 -11.99 -17.59 -6.82
CA TYR A 180 -11.91 -16.34 -7.56
C TYR A 180 -12.40 -16.53 -8.99
N THR A 181 -13.25 -15.63 -9.46
CA THR A 181 -13.70 -15.65 -10.85
C THR A 181 -12.67 -15.04 -11.79
N GLY A 182 -12.67 -15.46 -13.05
CA GLY A 182 -11.74 -15.00 -14.07
C GLY A 182 -10.62 -15.99 -14.37
N SER A 183 -9.54 -15.50 -14.95
CA SER A 183 -8.32 -16.27 -15.24
C SER A 183 -7.13 -15.32 -15.23
N PRO A 184 -5.88 -15.79 -15.13
CA PRO A 184 -4.73 -14.90 -15.17
C PRO A 184 -4.71 -13.97 -16.39
N LEU A 185 -5.19 -14.43 -17.56
CA LEU A 185 -5.18 -13.66 -18.81
C LEU A 185 -6.06 -12.40 -18.75
N VAL A 186 -7.20 -12.47 -18.07
CA VAL A 186 -8.11 -11.32 -17.92
C VAL A 186 -7.99 -10.67 -16.54
N GLY A 187 -7.45 -11.39 -15.56
CA GLY A 187 -7.37 -11.04 -14.16
C GLY A 187 -8.34 -11.84 -13.29
N LEU A 188 -7.93 -12.10 -12.04
CA LEU A 188 -8.77 -12.73 -11.01
C LEU A 188 -9.55 -11.65 -10.25
N ARG A 189 -10.81 -11.94 -9.89
CA ARG A 189 -11.69 -11.00 -9.21
C ARG A 189 -12.00 -11.42 -7.78
N ASN A 190 -11.89 -10.47 -6.86
CA ASN A 190 -12.33 -10.66 -5.48
C ASN A 190 -13.83 -10.35 -5.32
N ALA A 191 -14.39 -10.65 -4.15
CA ALA A 191 -15.77 -10.35 -3.81
C ALA A 191 -16.07 -8.84 -3.65
N PHE A 192 -15.04 -8.00 -3.62
CA PHE A 192 -15.11 -6.55 -3.37
C PHE A 192 -14.94 -5.71 -4.64
N GLY A 193 -15.07 -6.34 -5.81
CA GLY A 193 -15.12 -5.65 -7.10
C GLY A 193 -13.76 -5.25 -7.67
N TRP A 194 -12.66 -5.74 -7.12
CA TRP A 194 -11.33 -5.60 -7.70
C TRP A 194 -11.01 -6.76 -8.63
N GLN A 195 -10.46 -6.43 -9.79
CA GLN A 195 -9.85 -7.36 -10.74
C GLN A 195 -8.35 -7.13 -10.74
N LEU A 196 -7.56 -8.18 -10.47
CA LEU A 196 -6.11 -8.12 -10.37
C LEU A 196 -5.48 -8.95 -11.48
N GLN A 197 -4.34 -8.50 -11.99
CA GLN A 197 -3.50 -9.21 -12.93
C GLN A 197 -2.04 -9.08 -12.53
N GLY A 198 -1.32 -10.20 -12.50
CA GLY A 198 0.09 -10.23 -12.16
C GLY A 198 0.96 -10.73 -13.31
N PHE A 199 2.10 -10.09 -13.46
CA PHE A 199 3.18 -10.48 -14.34
C PHE A 199 4.43 -10.69 -13.47
N ILE A 200 5.22 -11.70 -13.81
CA ILE A 200 6.42 -12.08 -13.08
C ILE A 200 7.55 -12.37 -14.07
N GLU A 201 8.78 -12.15 -13.66
CA GLU A 201 9.97 -12.33 -14.48
C GLU A 201 10.15 -13.79 -14.95
N ASP A 202 10.51 -13.99 -16.21
CA ASP A 202 10.88 -15.27 -16.81
C ASP A 202 12.40 -15.55 -16.67
N GLU A 203 12.84 -16.73 -17.08
CA GLU A 203 14.25 -17.14 -17.02
C GLU A 203 15.21 -16.22 -17.81
N ALA A 204 14.69 -15.50 -18.80
CA ALA A 204 15.42 -14.55 -19.64
C ALA A 204 15.35 -13.10 -19.11
N GLY A 205 14.59 -12.86 -18.04
CA GLY A 205 14.41 -11.55 -17.43
C GLY A 205 13.28 -10.70 -18.00
N ARG A 206 12.39 -11.29 -18.81
CA ARG A 206 11.21 -10.61 -19.36
C ARG A 206 10.01 -10.86 -18.46
N LEU A 207 9.07 -9.92 -18.38
CA LEU A 207 7.82 -10.18 -17.68
C LEU A 207 6.94 -11.14 -18.49
N ARG A 208 6.54 -12.24 -17.86
CA ARG A 208 5.49 -13.15 -18.35
C ARG A 208 4.25 -13.06 -17.47
N LEU A 209 3.13 -13.55 -17.97
CA LEU A 209 1.93 -13.68 -17.15
C LEU A 209 2.16 -14.68 -16.01
N GLN A 210 1.58 -14.40 -14.83
CA GLN A 210 1.54 -15.37 -13.74
C GLN A 210 0.66 -16.58 -14.10
N THR A 211 1.04 -17.77 -13.61
CA THR A 211 0.15 -18.94 -13.60
C THR A 211 -1.03 -18.70 -12.65
N HIS A 212 -2.02 -19.59 -12.65
CA HIS A 212 -3.17 -19.44 -11.75
C HIS A 212 -2.71 -19.47 -10.29
N GLU A 213 -1.86 -20.43 -9.94
CA GLU A 213 -1.31 -20.65 -8.61
C GLU A 213 -0.46 -19.46 -8.13
N GLU A 214 0.41 -18.91 -9.00
CA GLU A 214 1.20 -17.71 -8.69
C GLU A 214 0.31 -16.48 -8.44
N HIS A 215 -0.80 -16.37 -9.17
CA HIS A 215 -1.73 -15.25 -9.08
C HIS A 215 -2.53 -15.26 -7.76
N LEU A 216 -2.84 -16.44 -7.22
CA LEU A 216 -3.55 -16.56 -5.94
C LEU A 216 -2.85 -15.85 -4.78
N PHE A 217 -1.52 -15.67 -4.85
CA PHE A 217 -0.79 -14.88 -3.85
C PHE A 217 -1.40 -13.47 -3.73
N CYS A 218 -1.60 -12.77 -4.84
CA CYS A 218 -2.16 -11.42 -4.83
C CYS A 218 -3.58 -11.42 -4.25
N MET A 219 -4.36 -12.46 -4.57
CA MET A 219 -5.74 -12.57 -4.10
C MET A 219 -5.85 -12.76 -2.59
N GLY A 220 -4.88 -13.44 -1.95
CA GLY A 220 -4.84 -13.59 -0.49
C GLY A 220 -4.81 -12.25 0.24
N CYS A 221 -3.93 -11.34 -0.16
CA CYS A 221 -3.82 -10.01 0.47
C CYS A 221 -4.93 -9.05 0.04
N HIS A 222 -5.39 -9.13 -1.21
CA HIS A 222 -6.41 -8.25 -1.76
C HIS A 222 -7.83 -8.82 -1.63
N SER A 223 -8.06 -9.74 -0.68
CA SER A 223 -9.41 -10.21 -0.30
C SER A 223 -9.74 -9.75 1.11
N THR A 224 -9.73 -10.62 2.11
CA THR A 224 -10.32 -10.41 3.45
C THR A 224 -9.28 -10.36 4.58
N ILE A 225 -8.06 -9.87 4.31
CA ILE A 225 -7.06 -9.70 5.36
C ILE A 225 -7.39 -8.49 6.26
N GLY A 226 -7.15 -8.61 7.57
CA GLY A 226 -7.77 -7.79 8.62
C GLY A 226 -7.35 -6.31 8.75
N VAL A 227 -6.57 -5.73 7.83
CA VAL A 227 -6.16 -4.31 7.87
C VAL A 227 -5.98 -3.73 6.46
N THR A 228 -7.09 -3.50 5.74
CA THR A 228 -7.10 -2.92 4.38
C THR A 228 -7.99 -1.67 4.32
N VAL A 229 -7.87 -0.88 3.24
CA VAL A 229 -8.88 0.11 2.84
C VAL A 229 -9.32 -0.23 1.41
N ASP A 230 -10.57 -0.66 1.29
CA ASP A 230 -11.15 -1.20 0.05
C ASP A 230 -10.25 -2.24 -0.63
N GLN A 231 -9.74 -3.18 0.15
CA GLN A 231 -8.83 -4.26 -0.25
C GLN A 231 -7.55 -3.79 -0.95
N THR A 232 -7.10 -2.57 -0.65
CA THR A 232 -5.81 -2.00 -1.07
C THR A 232 -4.99 -1.53 0.13
N PHE A 233 -3.70 -1.24 -0.09
CA PHE A 233 -2.75 -0.88 0.96
C PHE A 233 -2.11 0.50 0.75
N ALA A 234 -1.51 0.72 -0.42
CA ALA A 234 -0.54 1.80 -0.61
C ALA A 234 -1.14 3.21 -0.52
N PHE A 235 -2.27 3.47 -1.18
CA PHE A 235 -2.81 4.83 -1.29
C PHE A 235 -3.33 5.40 0.04
N ALA A 236 -3.86 4.54 0.93
CA ALA A 236 -4.24 4.95 2.29
C ALA A 236 -3.03 5.31 3.18
N ARG A 237 -1.82 5.00 2.72
CA ARG A 237 -0.53 5.26 3.38
C ARG A 237 0.30 6.30 2.63
N LYS A 238 -0.28 6.94 1.61
CA LYS A 238 0.35 8.00 0.82
C LYS A 238 0.78 9.13 1.74
N LEU A 239 1.94 9.74 1.44
CA LEU A 239 2.36 10.98 2.08
C LEU A 239 1.39 12.11 1.67
N PRO A 240 0.86 12.90 2.62
CA PRO A 240 -0.03 14.00 2.28
C PRO A 240 0.70 15.09 1.48
N GLY A 241 -0.09 15.92 0.79
CA GLY A 241 0.42 17.08 0.08
C GLY A 241 1.22 16.78 -1.20
N ALA A 242 1.86 17.84 -1.73
CA ALA A 242 2.64 17.78 -2.98
C ALA A 242 3.77 16.74 -2.96
N ARG A 243 4.44 16.56 -1.81
CA ARG A 243 5.55 15.60 -1.64
C ARG A 243 5.13 14.15 -1.85
N GLY A 244 3.85 13.84 -1.64
CA GLY A 244 3.30 12.53 -1.92
C GLY A 244 3.18 12.20 -3.40
N TRP A 245 3.28 13.16 -4.31
CA TRP A 245 3.11 12.93 -5.74
C TRP A 245 4.45 12.81 -6.46
N ALA A 246 5.12 11.68 -6.25
CA ALA A 246 6.39 11.34 -6.88
C ALA A 246 6.55 9.81 -6.93
N TYR A 247 7.57 9.34 -7.66
CA TYR A 247 8.04 7.95 -7.54
C TYR A 247 8.51 7.64 -6.12
N GLN A 248 8.42 6.37 -5.73
CA GLN A 248 8.69 5.93 -4.38
C GLN A 248 10.13 6.24 -3.97
N ASP A 249 10.25 6.81 -2.78
CA ASP A 249 11.51 7.06 -2.10
C ASP A 249 11.23 7.17 -0.61
N LEU A 250 12.02 6.47 0.20
CA LEU A 250 11.88 6.46 1.65
C LEU A 250 12.70 7.57 2.32
N ALA A 251 13.53 8.29 1.55
CA ALA A 251 14.31 9.40 2.05
C ALA A 251 13.42 10.51 2.62
N GLY A 252 13.71 10.91 3.86
CA GLY A 252 12.96 11.93 4.59
C GLY A 252 11.53 11.54 4.93
N VAL A 253 11.16 10.25 4.86
CA VAL A 253 9.87 9.77 5.33
C VAL A 253 10.01 9.34 6.80
N PRO A 254 9.33 9.97 7.76
CA PRO A 254 9.39 9.54 9.16
C PRO A 254 8.53 8.31 9.44
N ASP A 255 8.87 7.54 10.49
CA ASP A 255 8.03 6.49 11.04
C ASP A 255 6.87 7.10 11.84
N VAL A 256 5.79 7.44 11.15
CA VAL A 256 4.58 7.98 11.78
C VAL A 256 3.71 6.87 12.42
N PRO A 257 2.94 7.19 13.47
CA PRO A 257 1.98 6.24 14.05
C PRO A 257 0.86 5.86 13.07
N GLN A 258 0.22 4.72 13.31
CA GLN A 258 -1.10 4.45 12.73
C GLN A 258 -2.13 5.40 13.35
N LEU A 259 -3.20 5.70 12.62
CA LEU A 259 -4.27 6.54 13.14
C LEU A 259 -4.83 5.97 14.46
N GLY A 260 -4.82 6.79 15.51
CA GLY A 260 -5.26 6.40 16.86
C GLY A 260 -4.17 5.76 17.74
N HIS A 261 -2.95 5.57 17.22
CA HIS A 261 -1.81 5.10 18.01
C HIS A 261 -0.97 6.29 18.47
N ALA A 262 -0.44 6.21 19.69
CA ALA A 262 0.50 7.22 20.19
C ALA A 262 1.96 6.96 19.78
N ARG A 263 2.30 5.70 19.49
CA ARG A 263 3.67 5.28 19.18
C ARG A 263 3.85 5.05 17.67
N PRO A 264 5.03 5.37 17.11
CA PRO A 264 5.41 5.05 15.74
C PRO A 264 5.11 3.60 15.35
N GLU A 265 4.66 3.40 14.12
CA GLU A 265 4.17 2.10 13.68
C GLU A 265 5.27 1.02 13.64
N ALA A 266 6.49 1.35 13.20
CA ALA A 266 7.57 0.36 13.15
C ALA A 266 7.98 -0.05 14.56
N LEU A 267 7.98 0.88 15.53
CA LEU A 267 8.20 0.56 16.95
C LEU A 267 7.13 -0.40 17.49
N VAL A 268 5.85 -0.13 17.19
CA VAL A 268 4.74 -1.01 17.60
C VAL A 268 4.89 -2.39 16.96
N TYR A 269 5.22 -2.45 15.68
CA TYR A 269 5.45 -3.71 14.96
C TYR A 269 6.62 -4.49 15.56
N PHE A 270 7.78 -3.86 15.77
CA PHE A 270 8.96 -4.51 16.33
C PHE A 270 8.69 -5.04 17.74
N THR A 271 7.91 -4.32 18.54
CA THR A 271 7.48 -4.78 19.87
C THR A 271 6.60 -6.04 19.78
N ARG A 272 5.64 -6.06 18.84
CA ARG A 272 4.65 -7.15 18.73
C ARG A 272 5.22 -8.41 18.05
N ALA A 273 5.94 -8.22 16.95
CA ALA A 273 6.53 -9.28 16.14
C ALA A 273 7.83 -9.82 16.74
N GLY A 274 8.62 -8.94 17.38
CA GLY A 274 9.97 -9.26 17.86
C GLY A 274 11.01 -9.36 16.74
N ALA A 275 10.74 -8.78 15.57
CA ALA A 275 11.64 -8.68 14.43
C ALA A 275 11.08 -7.66 13.40
N GLY A 276 11.76 -7.52 12.26
CA GLY A 276 11.29 -6.75 11.10
C GLY A 276 10.73 -7.60 9.95
N ASP A 277 10.44 -8.88 10.23
CA ASP A 277 9.80 -9.83 9.33
C ASP A 277 9.08 -10.92 10.14
N GLU A 278 8.09 -11.57 9.53
CA GLU A 278 7.18 -12.53 10.16
C GLU A 278 7.89 -13.80 10.64
N PHE A 279 9.06 -14.12 10.06
CA PHE A 279 9.84 -15.32 10.36
C PHE A 279 11.08 -15.03 11.21
N ARG A 280 11.31 -13.77 11.59
CA ARG A 280 12.51 -13.30 12.30
C ARG A 280 13.81 -13.79 11.65
N SER A 281 13.88 -13.69 10.33
CA SER A 281 14.98 -14.21 9.51
C SER A 281 15.92 -13.12 8.98
N ASN A 282 15.63 -11.85 9.30
CA ASN A 282 16.50 -10.73 8.96
C ASN A 282 17.59 -10.49 10.03
N ASP A 283 18.69 -11.26 9.94
CA ASP A 283 19.80 -11.17 10.90
C ASP A 283 20.42 -9.76 10.99
N GLU A 284 20.48 -9.00 9.90
CA GLU A 284 21.05 -7.64 9.91
C GLU A 284 20.17 -6.68 10.73
N LEU A 285 18.84 -6.77 10.55
CA LEU A 285 17.87 -5.98 11.31
C LEU A 285 17.85 -6.39 12.77
N LEU A 286 17.86 -7.69 13.06
CA LEU A 286 17.92 -8.22 14.42
C LEU A 286 19.18 -7.77 15.16
N ALA A 287 20.35 -7.82 14.51
CA ALA A 287 21.59 -7.34 15.10
C ALA A 287 21.55 -5.84 15.43
N ARG A 288 20.85 -5.04 14.62
CA ARG A 288 20.77 -3.58 14.79
C ARG A 288 19.75 -3.17 15.86
N PHE A 289 18.53 -3.70 15.79
CA PHE A 289 17.40 -3.23 16.61
C PHE A 289 17.03 -4.18 17.74
N PHE A 290 17.59 -5.38 17.78
CA PHE A 290 17.35 -6.37 18.84
C PHE A 290 18.65 -6.86 19.47
N PRO A 291 19.54 -5.96 19.96
CA PRO A 291 20.77 -6.38 20.61
C PRO A 291 20.46 -7.31 21.79
N ASN A 292 21.15 -8.46 21.85
CA ASN A 292 20.89 -9.52 22.84
C ASN A 292 19.44 -10.04 22.84
N GLY A 293 18.73 -9.93 21.71
CA GLY A 293 17.34 -10.38 21.56
C GLY A 293 16.30 -9.44 22.18
N GLN A 294 16.69 -8.23 22.60
CA GLN A 294 15.80 -7.24 23.18
C GLN A 294 15.71 -6.01 22.29
N LEU A 295 14.49 -5.51 22.07
CA LEU A 295 14.25 -4.32 21.25
C LEU A 295 14.93 -3.09 21.85
N ASP A 296 15.80 -2.45 21.08
CA ASP A 296 16.31 -1.12 21.39
C ASP A 296 15.33 -0.06 20.87
N GLU A 297 14.36 0.32 21.72
CA GLU A 297 13.35 1.32 21.34
C GLU A 297 13.97 2.68 20.98
N ARG A 298 15.09 3.06 21.62
CA ARG A 298 15.74 4.35 21.35
C ARG A 298 16.26 4.39 19.92
N GLU A 299 16.82 3.28 19.46
CA GLU A 299 17.36 3.19 18.11
C GLU A 299 16.26 3.26 17.04
N VAL A 300 15.10 2.66 17.29
CA VAL A 300 13.94 2.73 16.37
C VAL A 300 13.35 4.14 16.35
N LEU A 301 13.24 4.79 17.51
CA LEU A 301 12.66 6.13 17.66
C LEU A 301 13.44 7.23 16.93
N ARG A 302 14.70 6.98 16.55
CA ARG A 302 15.47 7.92 15.71
C ARG A 302 14.82 8.19 14.36
N ALA A 303 14.03 7.26 13.82
CA ALA A 303 13.29 7.44 12.58
C ALA A 303 11.90 8.07 12.76
N ALA A 304 11.44 8.29 13.99
CA ALA A 304 10.13 8.88 14.28
C ALA A 304 10.12 10.39 14.03
N PRO A 305 8.94 11.05 13.95
CA PRO A 305 8.86 12.50 13.94
C PRO A 305 9.65 13.14 15.11
N GLY A 306 10.56 14.06 14.78
CA GLY A 306 11.48 14.70 15.74
C GLY A 306 12.79 13.94 15.99
N GLY A 307 12.97 12.75 15.41
CA GLY A 307 14.23 12.02 15.40
C GLY A 307 15.23 12.56 14.36
N ASP A 308 16.47 12.05 14.41
CA ASP A 308 17.57 12.47 13.53
C ASP A 308 17.70 11.63 12.25
N LEU A 309 16.84 10.63 12.07
CA LEU A 309 16.85 9.68 10.95
C LEU A 309 15.45 9.55 10.31
N ASP A 310 15.36 8.72 9.27
CA ASP A 310 14.14 8.47 8.50
C ASP A 310 13.89 6.96 8.31
N LEU A 311 12.81 6.59 7.61
CA LEU A 311 12.46 5.19 7.36
C LEU A 311 13.58 4.40 6.66
N ARG A 312 14.44 5.02 5.85
CA ARG A 312 15.57 4.29 5.24
C ARG A 312 16.46 3.68 6.31
N TYR A 313 16.61 4.34 7.45
CA TYR A 313 17.40 3.80 8.54
C TYR A 313 16.89 2.44 9.04
N LEU A 314 15.56 2.29 9.10
CA LEU A 314 14.90 1.08 9.58
C LEU A 314 14.94 -0.05 8.54
N VAL A 315 14.76 0.28 7.25
CA VAL A 315 14.45 -0.72 6.22
C VAL A 315 15.47 -0.82 5.08
N THR A 316 16.57 -0.06 5.11
CA THR A 316 17.65 -0.19 4.12
C THR A 316 18.63 -1.28 4.52
N PRO A 317 18.84 -2.31 3.68
CA PRO A 317 19.87 -3.31 3.93
C PRO A 317 21.26 -2.76 3.63
N SER A 318 22.28 -3.39 4.19
CA SER A 318 23.65 -3.24 3.71
C SER A 318 23.76 -3.61 2.23
N ARG A 319 24.75 -3.02 1.54
CA ARG A 319 25.06 -3.35 0.14
C ARG A 319 25.27 -4.86 -0.07
N ALA A 320 25.95 -5.51 0.86
CA ALA A 320 26.21 -6.95 0.80
C ALA A 320 24.90 -7.77 0.86
N ARG A 321 23.99 -7.43 1.78
CA ARG A 321 22.69 -8.07 1.90
C ARG A 321 21.80 -7.80 0.67
N ALA A 322 21.75 -6.57 0.18
CA ALA A 322 20.99 -6.22 -1.03
C ALA A 322 21.39 -7.10 -2.23
N LEU A 323 22.70 -7.24 -2.48
CA LEU A 323 23.21 -8.09 -3.55
C LEU A 323 22.96 -9.58 -3.31
N ALA A 324 22.99 -10.05 -2.05
CA ALA A 324 22.62 -11.42 -1.71
C ALA A 324 21.14 -11.70 -2.02
N LEU A 325 20.24 -10.79 -1.63
CA LEU A 325 18.80 -10.90 -1.88
C LEU A 325 18.49 -10.88 -3.37
N ASN A 326 19.16 -10.00 -4.14
CA ASN A 326 19.06 -9.98 -5.59
C ASN A 326 19.51 -11.29 -6.23
N ARG A 327 20.63 -11.87 -5.77
CA ARG A 327 21.09 -13.19 -6.26
C ARG A 327 20.08 -14.29 -5.96
N ALA A 328 19.51 -14.32 -4.75
CA ALA A 328 18.48 -15.28 -4.37
C ALA A 328 17.20 -15.13 -5.21
N ALA A 329 16.80 -13.90 -5.55
CA ALA A 329 15.69 -13.64 -6.46
C ALA A 329 16.00 -14.10 -7.90
N MET A 330 17.22 -13.83 -8.40
CA MET A 330 17.67 -14.29 -9.73
C MET A 330 17.71 -15.81 -9.86
N VAL A 331 18.08 -16.54 -8.81
CA VAL A 331 18.04 -18.01 -8.80
C VAL A 331 16.60 -18.50 -8.99
N ARG A 332 15.65 -17.95 -8.22
CA ARG A 332 14.22 -18.24 -8.40
C ARG A 332 13.73 -17.95 -9.82
N ALA A 333 14.10 -16.80 -10.37
CA ALA A 333 13.76 -16.45 -11.74
C ALA A 333 14.32 -17.44 -12.77
N ARG A 334 15.54 -17.96 -12.58
CA ARG A 334 16.08 -18.98 -13.50
C ARG A 334 15.39 -20.34 -13.38
N HIS A 335 14.93 -20.70 -12.18
CA HIS A 335 14.24 -21.97 -11.95
C HIS A 335 12.74 -21.92 -12.22
N GLN A 336 12.16 -20.72 -12.32
CA GLN A 336 10.72 -20.51 -12.52
C GLN A 336 9.85 -21.18 -11.45
N ASP A 337 10.36 -21.23 -10.21
CA ASP A 337 9.80 -22.01 -9.12
C ASP A 337 8.96 -21.17 -8.13
N TYR A 338 8.21 -20.20 -8.67
CA TYR A 338 7.50 -19.21 -7.86
C TYR A 338 6.32 -19.77 -7.07
N ILE A 339 5.80 -20.94 -7.45
CA ILE A 339 4.69 -21.61 -6.76
C ILE A 339 5.04 -22.02 -5.32
N HIS A 340 6.33 -22.20 -5.01
CA HIS A 340 6.82 -22.50 -3.66
C HIS A 340 7.16 -21.24 -2.84
N GLY A 341 6.94 -20.04 -3.41
CA GLY A 341 7.22 -18.77 -2.78
C GLY A 341 8.04 -17.86 -3.67
N ARG A 342 7.64 -16.58 -3.74
CA ARG A 342 8.26 -15.56 -4.60
C ARG A 342 9.28 -14.67 -3.90
N ASP A 343 9.27 -14.65 -2.56
CA ASP A 343 10.14 -13.77 -1.79
C ASP A 343 11.56 -14.34 -1.63
N PRO A 344 12.60 -13.48 -1.71
CA PRO A 344 13.98 -13.93 -1.61
C PRO A 344 14.37 -14.29 -0.18
N VAL A 345 14.52 -15.59 0.09
CA VAL A 345 15.16 -16.11 1.32
C VAL A 345 16.65 -16.39 1.11
N LEU A 346 17.49 -15.98 2.07
CA LEU A 346 18.95 -16.19 2.05
C LEU A 346 19.39 -17.48 2.75
N ALA A 347 18.58 -17.96 3.70
CA ALA A 347 18.78 -19.18 4.46
C ALA A 347 17.41 -19.75 4.85
N PRO A 348 17.31 -21.04 5.19
CA PRO A 348 16.08 -21.62 5.73
C PRO A 348 15.60 -20.86 6.97
N ALA A 349 14.33 -20.49 6.98
CA ALA A 349 13.71 -19.80 8.12
C ALA A 349 13.65 -20.73 9.34
N ARG A 350 13.94 -20.18 10.53
CA ARG A 350 13.96 -20.96 11.79
C ARG A 350 12.60 -21.00 12.49
N ASN A 351 11.82 -19.92 12.37
CA ASN A 351 10.54 -19.76 13.05
C ASN A 351 9.38 -20.15 12.12
N VAL A 352 9.39 -21.39 11.63
CA VAL A 352 8.37 -21.92 10.72
C VAL A 352 7.98 -23.33 11.17
N HIS A 353 6.68 -23.61 11.19
CA HIS A 353 6.16 -24.94 11.42
C HIS A 353 6.34 -25.81 10.17
N GLN A 354 6.95 -26.98 10.31
CA GLN A 354 7.07 -27.94 9.21
C GLN A 354 5.75 -28.63 8.87
N VAL A 355 4.91 -28.83 9.89
CA VAL A 355 3.56 -29.37 9.80
C VAL A 355 2.67 -28.50 10.68
N ILE A 356 1.50 -28.14 10.17
CA ILE A 356 0.48 -27.39 10.91
C ILE A 356 -0.72 -28.31 11.10
N GLU A 357 -1.14 -28.46 12.34
CA GLU A 357 -2.45 -29.02 12.68
C GLU A 357 -3.36 -27.85 13.06
N ASN A 358 -4.56 -27.81 12.47
CA ASN A 358 -5.49 -26.71 12.73
C ASN A 358 -5.92 -26.70 14.21
N GLY A 359 -5.94 -25.52 14.83
CA GLY A 359 -6.26 -25.33 16.24
C GLY A 359 -5.98 -23.91 16.74
N SER A 360 -6.01 -23.72 18.05
CA SER A 360 -5.62 -22.44 18.68
C SER A 360 -4.15 -22.16 18.41
N THR A 361 -3.83 -20.91 18.03
CA THR A 361 -2.45 -20.43 17.93
C THR A 361 -1.85 -20.08 19.30
N GLY A 362 -2.65 -20.12 20.38
CA GLY A 362 -2.26 -19.68 21.72
C GLY A 362 -2.06 -18.16 21.86
N LEU A 363 -2.19 -17.38 20.78
CA LEU A 363 -1.96 -15.93 20.81
C LEU A 363 -2.95 -15.20 21.73
N ALA A 364 -4.22 -15.60 21.71
CA ALA A 364 -5.25 -14.99 22.54
C ALA A 364 -5.00 -15.25 24.04
N GLU A 365 -4.67 -16.49 24.40
CA GLU A 365 -4.34 -16.91 25.76
C GLU A 365 -3.11 -16.17 26.32
N GLN A 366 -2.15 -15.85 25.44
CA GLN A 366 -0.95 -15.08 25.78
C GLN A 366 -1.16 -13.55 25.73
N GLY A 367 -2.37 -13.07 25.45
CA GLY A 367 -2.64 -11.63 25.31
C GLY A 367 -1.92 -10.98 24.12
N ARG A 368 -1.62 -11.74 23.07
CA ARG A 368 -0.90 -11.30 21.85
C ARG A 368 -1.82 -11.12 20.64
N THR A 369 -3.13 -11.03 20.87
CA THR A 369 -4.11 -10.64 19.86
C THR A 369 -4.34 -9.14 19.93
N TYR A 370 -4.14 -8.44 18.82
CA TYR A 370 -4.30 -6.99 18.73
C TYR A 370 -5.38 -6.64 17.71
N LEU A 371 -6.36 -5.83 18.11
CA LEU A 371 -7.51 -5.42 17.28
C LEU A 371 -7.51 -3.92 16.94
N ASP A 372 -6.43 -3.24 17.28
CA ASP A 372 -6.24 -1.80 17.15
C ASP A 372 -5.54 -1.40 15.84
N GLY A 373 -5.20 -2.36 14.98
CA GLY A 373 -4.56 -2.10 13.70
C GLY A 373 -5.40 -1.19 12.80
N ARG A 374 -4.74 -0.20 12.18
CA ARG A 374 -5.32 0.70 11.18
C ARG A 374 -4.36 0.84 10.02
N LEU A 375 -4.89 0.79 8.80
CA LEU A 375 -4.05 0.98 7.61
C LEU A 375 -3.60 2.44 7.45
N ARG A 376 -4.49 3.38 7.78
CA ARG A 376 -4.24 4.83 7.72
C ARG A 376 -3.23 5.26 8.76
N LEU A 377 -2.42 6.23 8.39
CA LEU A 377 -1.35 6.79 9.21
C LEU A 377 -1.75 8.15 9.75
N ASP A 378 -1.21 8.51 10.90
CA ASP A 378 -1.39 9.82 11.49
C ASP A 378 -0.26 10.76 11.07
N TRP A 379 -0.53 11.56 10.05
CA TRP A 379 0.39 12.57 9.54
C TRP A 379 0.24 13.94 10.22
N ARG A 380 -0.65 14.07 11.21
CA ARG A 380 -0.92 15.37 11.84
C ARG A 380 0.32 15.87 12.60
N GLY A 381 0.65 17.14 12.39
CA GLY A 381 1.80 17.77 13.05
C GLY A 381 3.17 17.29 12.55
N VAL A 382 3.22 16.53 11.45
CA VAL A 382 4.46 16.10 10.81
C VAL A 382 4.85 17.13 9.76
N GLU A 383 5.96 17.84 9.99
CA GLU A 383 6.60 18.64 8.95
C GLU A 383 7.27 17.67 7.96
N LEU A 384 6.77 17.64 6.72
CA LEU A 384 7.28 16.75 5.68
C LEU A 384 8.44 17.38 4.92
#